data_AF-A0A972Z3N5-F1
#
_entry.id   AF-A0A972Z3N5-F1
#
_cell.length_a   1.000
_cell.length_b   1.000
_cell.length_c   1.000
_cell.angle_alpha   90.00
_cell.angle_beta   90.00
_cell.angle_gamma   90.00
#
_symmetry.space_group_name_H-M   'P 1'
#
loop_
_entity.id
_entity.type
_entity.pdbx_description
1 polymer ?
#
loop_
_entity_poly.entity_id
_entity_poly.type
_entity_poly.pdbx_seq_one_letter_code
_entity_poly.pdbx_strand_id
1 'polypeptide(L)'
;MATPDPITSAESRATGRWAPVVAALVTVVIVAAASALAGEAPPRLEVATSPTSTAVVESSAATSTSTAPSSAPMATTEPSVVRTKPTPSTAAARDVIATAAAIEPATPADAPVPDADNPAVVARPIPLESPPPPPPDAPPPPWAGSTVFTDAGYVSVEVGCAAGTDGPALDAFFAERVGPVLGWDYQHVYPLGGDRFVWIFQDTFVEHSGTATTLGRSGFVHNAALLQEGTCFRLLHRGSIFAPEPFEVGTGTRTLSTWFWPMGGELHGGQLHIVWAEMVKDAVDPTPPDGLGWHPRRTWIGTYDPVTLARTGFAPAPNSGAVPIYGYVVASDATHTYLFGNTFEQNLLREGGYWSGPHSATEVYLARVPRGQLFAAPMYKSSSGWSSDPRDAASILQRHWVEFPFQPRYIDEQWVAVSADDGYWGDALTVDVARDPWGPWTTVATGPLLPRGADPLMNTYHAHLAPWRDAAGNLVVTVSNNARNMLAHAWPRPDRYRPMAFAWPWVEAPPRPTPPPAPPPTTVVPPAVSTTAPSPTTATTVPSTTSTTTPPTTSTSTSTTSTTSTTTTTSTTSTTTTTTAPPTSTPESEPAPGEAGP
;
A
#
# COMPACT_ATOMS: atom_id res chain seq x y z
N MET A 1 -21.67 51.80 30.21
CA MET A 1 -20.96 51.67 28.91
C MET A 1 -21.47 50.38 28.29
N ALA A 2 -22.68 50.41 27.75
CA ALA A 2 -23.01 50.65 26.34
C ALA A 2 -22.92 49.34 25.52
N THR A 3 -23.97 48.53 25.66
CA THR A 3 -24.47 47.58 24.66
C THR A 3 -25.11 48.34 23.49
N PRO A 4 -25.11 47.78 22.27
CA PRO A 4 -26.14 48.09 21.29
C PRO A 4 -27.04 46.89 20.98
N ASP A 5 -28.33 47.20 20.94
CA ASP A 5 -29.48 46.38 20.55
C ASP A 5 -29.54 46.05 19.05
N PRO A 6 -30.36 45.04 18.66
CA PRO A 6 -30.55 44.60 17.28
C PRO A 6 -31.62 45.43 16.55
N ILE A 7 -31.42 45.64 15.25
CA ILE A 7 -32.42 46.26 14.36
C ILE A 7 -33.28 45.17 13.73
N THR A 8 -34.58 45.28 14.00
CA THR A 8 -35.69 44.64 13.30
C THR A 8 -36.01 45.37 12.00
N SER A 9 -36.43 44.64 10.97
CA SER A 9 -37.47 45.11 10.04
C SER A 9 -38.11 43.93 9.31
N ALA A 10 -39.41 43.84 9.47
CA ALA A 10 -40.34 43.02 8.71
C ALA A 10 -41.12 43.92 7.73
N GLU A 11 -41.96 43.28 6.91
CA GLU A 11 -42.92 43.81 5.92
C GLU A 11 -42.41 43.92 4.47
N SER A 12 -43.18 43.61 3.42
CA SER A 12 -44.37 42.77 3.23
C SER A 12 -44.61 42.62 1.71
N ARG A 13 -45.27 41.52 1.33
CA ARG A 13 -46.22 41.34 0.20
C ARG A 13 -45.84 41.75 -1.24
N ALA A 14 -45.95 40.76 -2.14
CA ALA A 14 -47.01 40.65 -3.18
C ALA A 14 -46.52 39.71 -4.31
N THR A 15 -46.97 38.45 -4.36
CA THR A 15 -48.01 37.93 -5.27
C THR A 15 -47.85 38.27 -6.75
N GLY A 16 -47.59 37.24 -7.56
CA GLY A 16 -47.73 37.29 -9.03
C GLY A 16 -47.55 35.93 -9.68
N ARG A 17 -48.60 35.08 -9.62
CA ARG A 17 -48.80 33.93 -10.53
C ARG A 17 -48.74 34.42 -11.97
N TRP A 18 -48.17 33.67 -12.92
CA TRP A 18 -48.75 33.35 -14.24
C TRP A 18 -47.91 32.24 -14.91
N ALA A 19 -48.59 31.16 -15.29
CA ALA A 19 -48.21 30.15 -16.28
C ALA A 19 -49.51 29.89 -17.10
N PRO A 20 -49.56 29.04 -18.14
CA PRO A 20 -48.63 28.76 -19.26
C PRO A 20 -49.39 28.75 -20.63
N VAL A 21 -48.72 28.85 -21.80
CA VAL A 21 -49.22 28.39 -23.13
C VAL A 21 -48.00 28.15 -24.04
N VAL A 22 -47.60 26.90 -24.35
CA VAL A 22 -47.94 26.04 -25.53
C VAL A 22 -47.65 26.66 -26.91
N ALA A 23 -46.70 26.08 -27.67
CA ALA A 23 -46.92 25.48 -29.00
C ALA A 23 -45.61 25.27 -29.78
N ALA A 24 -45.51 24.11 -30.41
CA ALA A 24 -44.42 23.62 -31.25
C ALA A 24 -44.41 24.26 -32.66
N LEU A 25 -43.23 24.29 -33.30
CA LEU A 25 -43.14 24.12 -34.76
C LEU A 25 -41.75 23.62 -35.18
N VAL A 26 -41.79 22.46 -35.83
CA VAL A 26 -40.70 21.78 -36.54
C VAL A 26 -40.46 22.50 -37.86
N THR A 27 -39.19 22.72 -38.24
CA THR A 27 -38.84 22.84 -39.66
C THR A 27 -37.49 22.18 -39.90
N VAL A 28 -37.55 21.11 -40.68
CA VAL A 28 -36.45 20.36 -41.27
C VAL A 28 -35.97 21.12 -42.50
N VAL A 29 -34.66 21.34 -42.63
CA VAL A 29 -34.03 21.72 -43.90
C VAL A 29 -33.00 20.65 -44.25
N ILE A 30 -33.34 19.87 -45.28
CA ILE A 30 -32.46 18.97 -46.01
C ILE A 30 -31.80 19.79 -47.11
N VAL A 31 -30.46 19.78 -47.16
CA VAL A 31 -29.72 20.11 -48.38
C VAL A 31 -28.90 18.89 -48.76
N ALA A 32 -29.35 18.20 -49.80
CA ALA A 32 -28.58 17.22 -50.53
C ALA A 32 -27.82 17.94 -51.65
N ALA A 33 -26.52 17.66 -51.78
CA ALA A 33 -25.78 17.89 -52.99
C ALA A 33 -24.93 16.64 -53.27
N ALA A 34 -25.35 15.87 -54.26
CA ALA A 34 -24.58 14.83 -54.89
C ALA A 34 -24.19 15.32 -56.28
N SER A 35 -22.92 15.17 -56.67
CA SER A 35 -22.49 14.98 -58.05
C SER A 35 -21.08 14.38 -58.06
N ALA A 36 -20.99 13.22 -58.70
CA ALA A 36 -19.78 12.47 -59.00
C ALA A 36 -19.09 13.01 -60.27
N LEU A 37 -17.78 12.76 -60.43
CA LEU A 37 -17.17 12.03 -61.56
C LEU A 37 -15.65 12.27 -61.65
N ALA A 38 -14.93 11.18 -61.96
CA ALA A 38 -13.61 11.05 -62.63
C ALA A 38 -12.41 11.77 -61.96
N GLY A 39 -11.29 11.14 -61.65
CA GLY A 39 -10.60 10.06 -62.35
C GLY A 39 -9.31 10.64 -62.93
N GLU A 40 -8.17 10.46 -62.24
CA GLU A 40 -6.81 10.51 -62.80
C GLU A 40 -5.77 10.16 -61.72
N ALA A 41 -4.94 9.16 -62.01
CA ALA A 41 -3.59 8.96 -61.45
C ALA A 41 -2.58 9.39 -62.54
N PRO A 42 -1.23 9.45 -62.36
CA PRO A 42 -0.36 9.14 -61.21
C PRO A 42 0.70 10.30 -61.01
N PRO A 43 1.99 10.18 -60.57
CA PRO A 43 2.99 9.13 -60.86
C PRO A 43 3.79 8.55 -59.67
N ARG A 44 4.31 7.34 -59.92
CA ARG A 44 5.45 6.70 -59.26
C ARG A 44 6.70 7.59 -59.33
N LEU A 45 7.52 7.54 -58.28
CA LEU A 45 8.93 7.92 -58.33
C LEU A 45 9.78 6.71 -57.93
N GLU A 46 10.55 6.21 -58.90
CA GLU A 46 11.59 5.20 -58.73
C GLU A 46 12.88 5.82 -58.21
N VAL A 47 13.50 5.10 -57.28
CA VAL A 47 14.94 4.77 -57.14
C VAL A 47 15.98 5.84 -57.46
N ALA A 48 16.80 6.16 -56.44
CA ALA A 48 18.21 6.48 -56.64
C ALA A 48 19.08 5.78 -55.59
N THR A 49 20.02 5.00 -56.11
CA THR A 49 21.10 4.25 -55.45
C THR A 49 22.22 5.14 -54.90
N SER A 50 22.99 4.57 -53.98
CA SER A 50 24.16 5.11 -53.24
C SER A 50 25.26 5.81 -54.07
N PRO A 51 26.23 6.48 -53.40
CA PRO A 51 27.49 5.76 -53.17
C PRO A 51 28.18 5.96 -51.81
N THR A 52 28.83 4.87 -51.41
CA THR A 52 30.08 4.60 -50.68
C THR A 52 30.99 5.75 -50.17
N SER A 53 31.69 5.42 -49.07
CA SER A 53 33.02 5.87 -48.59
C SER A 53 32.94 6.69 -47.28
N THR A 54 33.70 6.45 -46.19
CA THR A 54 34.97 5.74 -46.00
C THR A 54 35.14 5.43 -44.50
N ALA A 55 35.95 4.40 -44.19
CA ALA A 55 36.33 3.95 -42.86
C ALA A 55 37.08 4.98 -42.01
N VAL A 56 36.89 4.92 -40.69
CA VAL A 56 37.95 5.18 -39.71
C VAL A 56 37.97 4.01 -38.72
N VAL A 57 39.16 3.41 -38.62
CA VAL A 57 39.57 2.35 -37.71
C VAL A 57 40.24 3.02 -36.51
N GLU A 58 39.87 2.62 -35.29
CA GLU A 58 40.71 2.57 -34.08
C GLU A 58 39.85 1.87 -32.99
N SER A 59 39.97 0.56 -32.78
CA SER A 59 40.97 -0.13 -31.95
C SER A 59 41.01 0.34 -30.50
N SER A 60 40.39 -0.41 -29.59
CA SER A 60 40.96 -0.80 -28.29
C SER A 60 40.08 -1.89 -27.66
N ALA A 61 40.50 -3.14 -27.84
CA ALA A 61 40.00 -4.30 -27.12
C ALA A 61 40.67 -4.37 -25.74
N ALA A 62 39.87 -4.46 -24.67
CA ALA A 62 40.34 -4.89 -23.36
C ALA A 62 39.88 -6.34 -23.16
N THR A 63 40.83 -7.26 -23.31
CA THR A 63 40.72 -8.67 -22.98
C THR A 63 40.73 -8.84 -21.46
N SER A 64 39.63 -9.32 -20.88
CA SER A 64 39.60 -9.83 -19.51
C SER A 64 39.61 -11.36 -19.52
N THR A 65 40.79 -11.89 -19.24
CA THR A 65 41.09 -13.32 -19.12
C THR A 65 40.46 -13.87 -17.84
N SER A 66 39.45 -14.73 -18.02
CA SER A 66 38.87 -15.56 -16.96
C SER A 66 39.87 -16.63 -16.54
N THR A 67 40.24 -16.65 -15.26
CA THR A 67 41.01 -17.76 -14.65
C THR A 67 40.18 -18.36 -13.54
N ALA A 68 39.65 -19.55 -13.78
CA ALA A 68 39.06 -20.41 -12.77
C ALA A 68 40.14 -21.02 -11.87
N PRO A 69 39.80 -21.39 -10.63
CA PRO A 69 40.41 -22.57 -10.04
C PRO A 69 39.38 -23.62 -9.60
N SER A 70 39.57 -24.79 -10.18
CA SER A 70 39.49 -26.15 -9.64
C SER A 70 38.79 -26.38 -8.30
N SER A 71 37.84 -27.32 -8.38
CA SER A 71 37.19 -28.09 -7.34
C SER A 71 38.14 -29.00 -6.53
N ALA A 72 37.79 -29.21 -5.26
CA ALA A 72 37.98 -30.47 -4.53
C ALA A 72 36.94 -30.59 -3.38
N PRO A 73 36.42 -31.80 -3.07
CA PRO A 73 35.32 -32.01 -2.13
C PRO A 73 35.80 -32.41 -0.73
N MET A 74 35.03 -32.11 0.33
CA MET A 74 35.15 -32.85 1.60
C MET A 74 33.85 -32.82 2.41
N ALA A 75 33.54 -33.97 3.00
CA ALA A 75 32.29 -34.34 3.64
C ALA A 75 32.26 -34.03 5.15
N THR A 76 31.02 -33.89 5.66
CA THR A 76 30.49 -34.27 6.98
C THR A 76 31.35 -34.15 8.23
N THR A 77 30.89 -33.36 9.23
CA THR A 77 30.51 -33.87 10.58
C THR A 77 29.88 -32.76 11.45
N GLU A 78 28.71 -33.03 12.04
CA GLU A 78 28.20 -32.38 13.26
C GLU A 78 29.02 -32.85 14.48
N PRO A 79 29.04 -32.08 15.59
CA PRO A 79 28.15 -32.48 16.69
C PRO A 79 27.54 -31.31 17.51
N SER A 80 26.37 -31.61 18.09
CA SER A 80 25.69 -30.88 19.15
C SER A 80 26.52 -30.73 20.44
N VAL A 81 26.45 -29.57 21.10
CA VAL A 81 26.73 -29.42 22.55
C VAL A 81 25.69 -28.47 23.19
N VAL A 82 25.22 -28.90 24.35
CA VAL A 82 24.16 -28.36 25.21
C VAL A 82 24.73 -27.47 26.32
N ARG A 83 23.97 -26.42 26.71
CA ARG A 83 24.02 -25.61 27.97
C ARG A 83 25.28 -24.75 28.18
N THR A 84 25.25 -23.54 28.76
CA THR A 84 24.55 -23.04 29.97
C THR A 84 24.43 -21.50 29.96
N LYS A 85 23.37 -21.01 30.62
CA LYS A 85 23.15 -19.62 31.07
C LYS A 85 24.26 -19.16 32.05
N PRO A 86 24.68 -17.87 31.98
CA PRO A 86 24.56 -17.05 33.19
C PRO A 86 24.14 -15.58 32.90
N THR A 87 23.35 -15.05 33.82
CA THR A 87 23.16 -13.62 34.15
C THR A 87 23.62 -13.51 35.62
N PRO A 88 23.79 -12.34 36.26
CA PRO A 88 23.85 -10.94 35.81
C PRO A 88 25.08 -10.18 36.37
N SER A 89 25.33 -8.93 35.95
CA SER A 89 25.82 -7.91 36.89
C SER A 89 25.64 -6.48 36.34
N THR A 90 25.34 -5.62 37.29
CA THR A 90 24.83 -4.25 37.25
C THR A 90 25.96 -3.25 37.52
N ALA A 91 25.78 -2.00 37.04
CA ALA A 91 26.34 -0.71 37.53
C ALA A 91 27.10 0.05 36.43
N ALA A 92 27.15 1.39 36.38
CA ALA A 92 26.32 2.50 36.84
C ALA A 92 26.99 3.77 36.26
N ALA A 93 26.18 4.69 35.76
CA ALA A 93 26.34 6.16 35.72
C ALA A 93 27.67 6.82 35.23
N ARG A 94 27.59 7.71 34.23
CA ARG A 94 27.47 9.18 34.43
C ARG A 94 27.62 9.99 33.12
N ASP A 95 27.00 11.18 33.20
CA ASP A 95 26.85 12.30 32.27
C ASP A 95 28.13 12.79 31.55
N VAL A 96 27.98 13.36 30.35
CA VAL A 96 28.06 14.82 30.07
C VAL A 96 27.48 15.09 28.67
N ILE A 97 26.40 15.89 28.63
CA ILE A 97 25.80 16.48 27.42
C ILE A 97 26.60 17.75 27.08
N ALA A 98 27.08 17.87 25.84
CA ALA A 98 27.56 19.12 25.27
C ALA A 98 26.61 19.56 24.14
N THR A 99 26.01 20.72 24.38
CA THR A 99 25.03 21.44 23.57
C THR A 99 25.60 21.80 22.18
N ALA A 100 24.88 21.48 21.11
CA ALA A 100 25.09 22.05 19.78
C ALA A 100 23.79 22.74 19.33
N ALA A 101 23.97 23.97 18.85
CA ALA A 101 22.95 24.98 18.66
C ALA A 101 21.96 24.67 17.52
N ALA A 102 20.75 25.17 17.71
CA ALA A 102 19.62 25.11 16.79
C ALA A 102 19.92 25.81 15.45
N ILE A 103 19.48 25.17 14.37
CA ILE A 103 19.18 25.82 13.10
C ILE A 103 17.65 25.94 13.05
N GLU A 104 17.13 27.16 12.92
CA GLU A 104 15.68 27.42 12.86
C GLU A 104 15.06 26.72 11.64
N PRO A 105 13.99 25.92 11.83
CA PRO A 105 13.19 25.40 10.73
C PRO A 105 12.38 26.54 10.09
N ALA A 106 12.31 26.52 8.76
CA ALA A 106 11.39 27.38 8.02
C ALA A 106 9.95 27.13 8.47
N THR A 107 9.20 28.21 8.64
CA THR A 107 7.79 28.19 9.04
C THR A 107 6.98 27.31 8.08
N PRO A 108 6.24 26.30 8.57
CA PRO A 108 5.29 25.55 7.75
C PRO A 108 4.29 26.52 7.13
N ALA A 109 4.04 26.40 5.83
CA ALA A 109 2.88 27.05 5.23
C ALA A 109 1.63 26.44 5.88
N ASP A 110 0.73 27.28 6.38
CA ASP A 110 -0.55 26.83 6.92
C ASP A 110 -1.29 26.02 5.85
N ALA A 111 -1.68 24.80 6.20
CA ALA A 111 -2.55 23.98 5.38
C ALA A 111 -3.84 24.77 5.06
N PRO A 112 -4.35 24.69 3.82
CA PRO A 112 -5.61 25.35 3.48
C PRO A 112 -6.73 24.86 4.40
N VAL A 113 -7.48 25.79 4.99
CA VAL A 113 -8.62 25.51 5.85
C VAL A 113 -9.63 24.64 5.08
N PRO A 114 -10.08 23.50 5.62
CA PRO A 114 -11.09 22.66 4.97
C PRO A 114 -12.35 23.47 4.63
N ASP A 115 -12.80 23.38 3.38
CA ASP A 115 -14.03 24.02 2.92
C ASP A 115 -15.25 23.36 3.58
N ALA A 116 -15.93 24.11 4.45
CA ALA A 116 -17.11 23.66 5.17
C ALA A 116 -18.30 23.36 4.24
N ASP A 117 -18.30 23.90 3.02
CA ASP A 117 -19.35 23.67 2.03
C ASP A 117 -19.12 22.38 1.23
N ASN A 118 -18.03 21.67 1.47
CA ASN A 118 -17.68 20.46 0.72
C ASN A 118 -17.19 19.27 1.57
N PRO A 119 -17.99 18.79 2.54
CA PRO A 119 -17.66 17.57 3.24
C PRO A 119 -17.63 16.40 2.25
N ALA A 120 -16.59 15.57 2.33
CA ALA A 120 -16.62 14.26 1.69
C ALA A 120 -17.85 13.48 2.22
N VAL A 121 -18.59 12.79 1.35
CA VAL A 121 -19.78 12.01 1.74
C VAL A 121 -19.76 10.63 1.09
N VAL A 122 -19.60 9.63 1.95
CA VAL A 122 -20.16 8.26 1.98
C VAL A 122 -20.62 7.65 0.65
N ALA A 123 -19.99 6.53 0.27
CA ALA A 123 -20.48 5.59 -0.73
C ALA A 123 -21.88 5.06 -0.35
N ARG A 124 -22.89 5.34 -1.17
CA ARG A 124 -24.22 4.69 -1.13
C ARG A 124 -24.33 3.67 -2.28
N PRO A 125 -25.25 2.69 -2.19
CA PRO A 125 -25.28 1.51 -3.05
C PRO A 125 -25.31 1.87 -4.53
N ILE A 126 -24.52 1.17 -5.35
CA ILE A 126 -24.66 1.18 -6.81
C ILE A 126 -26.10 0.79 -7.11
N PRO A 127 -26.93 1.67 -7.71
CA PRO A 127 -28.28 1.30 -8.10
C PRO A 127 -28.22 0.16 -9.11
N LEU A 128 -28.91 -0.96 -8.82
CA LEU A 128 -29.26 -1.96 -9.82
C LEU A 128 -30.35 -1.36 -10.72
N GLU A 129 -30.00 -0.45 -11.61
CA GLU A 129 -30.91 0.01 -12.66
C GLU A 129 -30.90 -0.96 -13.84
N SER A 130 -32.09 -1.36 -14.28
CA SER A 130 -32.29 -2.11 -15.52
C SER A 130 -31.72 -1.31 -16.70
N PRO A 131 -30.98 -1.94 -17.63
CA PRO A 131 -30.33 -1.21 -18.71
C PRO A 131 -31.36 -0.52 -19.61
N PRO A 132 -31.15 0.76 -19.99
CA PRO A 132 -31.99 1.42 -20.98
C PRO A 132 -31.92 0.65 -22.31
N PRO A 133 -32.97 0.75 -23.16
CA PRO A 133 -32.97 0.13 -24.48
C PRO A 133 -31.75 0.60 -25.29
N PRO A 134 -31.14 -0.28 -26.10
CA PRO A 134 -29.90 0.04 -26.79
C PRO A 134 -30.13 1.24 -27.73
N PRO A 135 -29.27 2.27 -27.66
CA PRO A 135 -29.27 3.33 -28.67
C PRO A 135 -28.96 2.72 -30.05
N PRO A 136 -29.31 3.41 -31.16
CA PRO A 136 -28.88 3.00 -32.50
C PRO A 136 -27.37 2.73 -32.50
N ASP A 137 -26.94 1.72 -33.29
CA ASP A 137 -25.58 1.20 -33.31
C ASP A 137 -24.55 2.34 -33.41
N ALA A 138 -23.96 2.69 -32.27
CA ALA A 138 -22.82 3.57 -32.23
C ALA A 138 -21.68 2.90 -33.01
N PRO A 139 -20.84 3.66 -33.73
CA PRO A 139 -19.65 3.08 -34.33
C PRO A 139 -18.84 2.36 -33.24
N PRO A 140 -18.28 1.17 -33.55
CA PRO A 140 -17.51 0.43 -32.57
C PRO A 140 -16.34 1.31 -32.08
N PRO A 141 -16.02 1.25 -30.77
CA PRO A 141 -14.94 2.06 -30.24
C PRO A 141 -13.59 1.64 -30.84
N PRO A 142 -12.59 2.52 -30.84
CA PRO A 142 -11.30 2.27 -31.52
C PRO A 142 -10.60 0.97 -31.09
N TRP A 143 -10.81 0.54 -29.85
CA TRP A 143 -10.19 -0.66 -29.29
C TRP A 143 -10.97 -1.95 -29.56
N ALA A 144 -12.19 -1.90 -30.09
CA ALA A 144 -13.02 -3.10 -30.31
C ALA A 144 -12.32 -4.14 -31.21
N GLY A 145 -11.53 -3.69 -32.19
CA GLY A 145 -10.76 -4.57 -33.07
C GLY A 145 -9.52 -5.21 -32.41
N SER A 146 -9.11 -4.71 -31.25
CA SER A 146 -7.97 -5.23 -30.46
C SER A 146 -8.40 -6.08 -29.27
N THR A 147 -9.70 -6.18 -28.99
CA THR A 147 -10.22 -6.95 -27.87
C THR A 147 -10.15 -8.45 -28.17
N VAL A 148 -9.39 -9.19 -27.37
CA VAL A 148 -9.21 -10.64 -27.50
C VAL A 148 -9.35 -11.34 -26.15
N PHE A 149 -9.64 -12.64 -26.18
CA PHE A 149 -9.55 -13.50 -25.00
C PHE A 149 -8.22 -14.23 -25.00
N THR A 150 -7.52 -14.19 -23.88
CA THR A 150 -6.27 -14.94 -23.68
C THR A 150 -6.56 -16.35 -23.19
N ASP A 151 -5.61 -17.28 -23.40
CA ASP A 151 -5.70 -18.64 -22.89
C ASP A 151 -5.77 -18.70 -21.34
N ALA A 152 -5.29 -17.65 -20.66
CA ALA A 152 -5.37 -17.48 -19.21
C ALA A 152 -6.77 -17.04 -18.72
N GLY A 153 -7.72 -16.84 -19.64
CA GLY A 153 -9.10 -16.45 -19.34
C GLY A 153 -9.26 -14.95 -19.07
N TYR A 154 -8.36 -14.11 -19.58
CA TYR A 154 -8.50 -12.65 -19.54
C TYR A 154 -9.11 -12.11 -20.81
N VAL A 155 -10.02 -11.13 -20.66
CA VAL A 155 -10.29 -10.13 -21.69
C VAL A 155 -9.07 -9.22 -21.77
N SER A 156 -8.55 -9.06 -22.98
CA SER A 156 -7.36 -8.27 -23.24
C SER A 156 -7.59 -7.25 -24.33
N VAL A 157 -7.15 -6.01 -24.12
CA VAL A 157 -7.40 -4.89 -25.03
C VAL A 157 -6.15 -4.05 -25.15
N GLU A 158 -5.70 -3.77 -26.38
CA GLU A 158 -4.65 -2.78 -26.61
C GLU A 158 -5.21 -1.38 -26.30
N VAL A 159 -4.57 -0.67 -25.37
CA VAL A 159 -5.06 0.65 -24.90
C VAL A 159 -4.17 1.81 -25.34
N GLY A 160 -3.16 1.53 -26.16
CA GLY A 160 -2.26 2.52 -26.76
C GLY A 160 -0.92 2.63 -26.05
N CYS A 161 -0.14 3.63 -26.42
CA CYS A 161 1.21 3.83 -25.91
C CYS A 161 1.39 5.24 -25.35
N ALA A 162 2.09 5.33 -24.23
CA ALA A 162 2.61 6.60 -23.74
C ALA A 162 3.75 7.09 -24.65
N ALA A 163 4.03 8.39 -24.59
CA ALA A 163 5.16 8.97 -25.33
C ALA A 163 6.54 8.53 -24.78
N GLY A 164 6.56 8.02 -23.55
CA GLY A 164 7.75 7.65 -22.79
C GLY A 164 7.36 6.99 -21.46
N THR A 165 8.36 6.56 -20.70
CA THR A 165 8.19 5.98 -19.35
C THR A 165 8.59 6.92 -18.22
N ASP A 166 8.93 8.16 -18.55
CA ASP A 166 9.14 9.23 -17.56
C ASP A 166 7.82 9.74 -16.98
N GLY A 167 7.91 10.45 -15.85
CA GLY A 167 6.74 10.96 -15.12
C GLY A 167 5.79 11.77 -16.00
N PRO A 168 6.24 12.85 -16.66
CA PRO A 168 5.39 13.65 -17.55
C PRO A 168 4.71 12.86 -18.68
N ALA A 169 5.44 11.94 -19.34
CA ALA A 169 4.87 11.14 -20.41
C ALA A 169 3.78 10.16 -19.93
N LEU A 170 4.00 9.55 -18.75
CA LEU A 170 3.00 8.69 -18.11
C LEU A 170 1.79 9.50 -17.62
N ASP A 171 2.00 10.71 -17.08
CA ASP A 171 0.90 11.56 -16.63
C ASP A 171 -0.01 11.98 -17.79
N ALA A 172 0.58 12.38 -18.92
CA ALA A 172 -0.17 12.71 -20.13
C ALA A 172 -1.00 11.52 -20.62
N PHE A 173 -0.45 10.30 -20.53
CA PHE A 173 -1.18 9.08 -20.90
C PHE A 173 -2.35 8.79 -19.93
N PHE A 174 -2.12 8.90 -18.62
CA PHE A 174 -3.15 8.62 -17.59
C PHE A 174 -4.14 9.77 -17.36
N ALA A 175 -3.88 10.98 -17.85
CA ALA A 175 -4.81 12.09 -17.80
C ALA A 175 -6.06 11.83 -18.64
N GLU A 176 -5.91 11.07 -19.74
CA GLU A 176 -6.98 10.74 -20.68
C GLU A 176 -7.66 9.39 -20.36
N ARG A 177 -8.75 9.09 -21.09
CA ARG A 177 -9.37 7.76 -21.03
C ARG A 177 -8.43 6.74 -21.66
N VAL A 178 -8.07 5.70 -20.92
CA VAL A 178 -7.17 4.64 -21.40
C VAL A 178 -8.00 3.45 -21.86
N GLY A 179 -8.34 3.44 -23.16
CA GLY A 179 -9.16 2.41 -23.78
C GLY A 179 -10.52 2.23 -23.05
N PRO A 180 -10.88 1.01 -22.65
CA PRO A 180 -12.09 0.76 -21.86
C PRO A 180 -12.10 1.38 -20.45
N VAL A 181 -10.96 1.82 -19.91
CA VAL A 181 -10.90 2.28 -18.51
C VAL A 181 -11.27 3.75 -18.38
N LEU A 182 -12.30 4.02 -17.57
CA LEU A 182 -12.81 5.36 -17.30
C LEU A 182 -12.15 6.02 -16.09
N GLY A 183 -11.90 5.22 -15.04
CA GLY A 183 -11.25 5.63 -13.81
C GLY A 183 -10.73 4.44 -13.02
N TRP A 184 -9.73 4.68 -12.17
CA TRP A 184 -8.93 3.68 -11.47
C TRP A 184 -8.02 4.32 -10.42
N ASP A 185 -7.59 3.54 -9.44
CA ASP A 185 -6.67 3.99 -8.41
C ASP A 185 -5.70 2.91 -7.91
N TYR A 186 -4.90 3.32 -6.92
CA TYR A 186 -3.97 2.53 -6.12
C TYR A 186 -3.06 1.64 -6.99
N GLN A 187 -2.27 2.31 -7.83
CA GLN A 187 -1.42 1.67 -8.82
C GLN A 187 -0.18 1.00 -8.18
N HIS A 188 -0.03 -0.30 -8.41
CA HIS A 188 1.16 -1.08 -8.07
C HIS A 188 1.88 -1.53 -9.33
N VAL A 189 3.22 -1.40 -9.37
CA VAL A 189 4.04 -1.71 -10.55
C VAL A 189 5.03 -2.81 -10.23
N TYR A 190 4.97 -3.90 -10.99
CA TYR A 190 5.82 -5.08 -10.82
C TYR A 190 6.66 -5.31 -12.07
N PRO A 191 8.00 -5.38 -11.95
CA PRO A 191 8.85 -5.72 -13.08
C PRO A 191 8.67 -7.19 -13.48
N LEU A 192 8.54 -7.44 -14.78
CA LEU A 192 8.49 -8.78 -15.38
C LEU A 192 9.79 -9.17 -16.08
N GLY A 193 10.80 -8.29 -16.04
CA GLY A 193 12.08 -8.43 -16.72
C GLY A 193 12.14 -7.64 -18.04
N GLY A 194 13.32 -7.14 -18.38
CA GLY A 194 13.50 -6.26 -19.55
C GLY A 194 12.72 -4.95 -19.40
N ASP A 195 11.98 -4.59 -20.44
CA ASP A 195 11.10 -3.42 -20.52
C ASP A 195 9.61 -3.76 -20.28
N ARG A 196 9.35 -4.92 -19.66
CA ARG A 196 8.00 -5.42 -19.36
C ARG A 196 7.65 -5.20 -17.90
N PHE A 197 6.47 -4.63 -17.67
CA PHE A 197 5.93 -4.38 -16.34
C PHE A 197 4.45 -4.75 -16.31
N VAL A 198 3.97 -5.24 -15.18
CA VAL A 198 2.53 -5.29 -14.94
C VAL A 198 2.17 -4.23 -13.91
N TRP A 199 1.21 -3.40 -14.28
CA TRP A 199 0.54 -2.47 -13.38
C TRP A 199 -0.72 -3.16 -12.90
N ILE A 200 -0.95 -3.21 -11.60
CA ILE A 200 -2.23 -3.66 -11.06
C ILE A 200 -2.81 -2.52 -10.24
N PHE A 201 -4.06 -2.20 -10.55
CA PHE A 201 -4.84 -1.16 -9.91
C PHE A 201 -5.81 -1.83 -8.94
N GLN A 202 -6.25 -1.07 -7.95
CA GLN A 202 -7.38 -1.46 -7.12
C GLN A 202 -8.68 -1.16 -7.88
N ASP A 203 -9.52 -0.31 -7.32
CA ASP A 203 -10.88 -0.11 -7.76
C ASP A 203 -10.89 0.57 -9.15
N THR A 204 -11.45 -0.13 -10.14
CA THR A 204 -11.38 0.23 -11.56
C THR A 204 -12.76 0.20 -12.22
N PHE A 205 -13.04 1.22 -13.03
CA PHE A 205 -14.26 1.40 -13.80
C PHE A 205 -14.01 1.09 -15.28
N VAL A 206 -14.54 -0.04 -15.76
CA VAL A 206 -14.30 -0.59 -17.10
C VAL A 206 -15.57 -0.56 -17.93
N GLU A 207 -15.48 0.00 -19.14
CA GLU A 207 -16.60 0.15 -20.05
C GLU A 207 -16.14 0.00 -21.51
N HIS A 208 -16.60 -1.04 -22.19
CA HIS A 208 -16.08 -1.41 -23.51
C HIS A 208 -16.76 -0.74 -24.70
N SER A 209 -17.93 -0.12 -24.56
CA SER A 209 -18.64 0.53 -25.70
C SER A 209 -18.02 1.86 -26.11
N GLY A 210 -17.27 2.51 -25.21
CA GLY A 210 -16.68 3.82 -25.47
C GLY A 210 -17.66 4.99 -25.32
N THR A 211 -18.92 4.71 -24.97
CA THR A 211 -19.99 5.73 -24.92
C THR A 211 -20.28 6.24 -23.51
N ALA A 212 -19.77 5.59 -22.48
CA ALA A 212 -19.96 6.07 -21.11
C ALA A 212 -19.12 7.32 -20.84
N THR A 213 -19.78 8.32 -20.25
CA THR A 213 -19.19 9.60 -19.82
C THR A 213 -19.21 9.77 -18.30
N THR A 214 -19.77 8.79 -17.57
CA THR A 214 -19.90 8.78 -16.11
C THR A 214 -19.49 7.41 -15.56
N LEU A 215 -19.00 7.37 -14.32
CA LEU A 215 -18.55 6.12 -13.69
C LEU A 215 -19.70 5.13 -13.50
N GLY A 216 -20.91 5.61 -13.19
CA GLY A 216 -22.09 4.76 -13.00
C GLY A 216 -22.57 4.01 -14.24
N ARG A 217 -22.04 4.31 -15.42
CA ARG A 217 -22.35 3.60 -16.68
C ARG A 217 -21.28 2.59 -17.07
N SER A 218 -20.45 2.19 -16.13
CA SER A 218 -19.35 1.23 -16.32
C SER A 218 -19.43 0.07 -15.34
N GLY A 219 -18.74 -1.02 -15.66
CA GLY A 219 -18.55 -2.11 -14.71
C GLY A 219 -17.49 -1.72 -13.68
N PHE A 220 -17.77 -2.02 -12.41
CA PHE A 220 -16.86 -1.74 -11.30
C PHE A 220 -16.17 -3.04 -10.85
N VAL A 221 -14.85 -3.09 -10.97
CA VAL A 221 -14.02 -4.22 -10.56
C VAL A 221 -12.98 -3.78 -9.54
N HIS A 222 -12.74 -4.59 -8.51
CA HIS A 222 -11.84 -4.24 -7.41
C HIS A 222 -10.36 -4.40 -7.73
N ASN A 223 -10.02 -4.99 -8.87
CA ASN A 223 -8.67 -4.93 -9.41
C ASN A 223 -8.69 -5.15 -10.92
N ALA A 224 -7.79 -4.48 -11.62
CA ALA A 224 -7.52 -4.68 -13.04
C ALA A 224 -6.03 -4.53 -13.31
N ALA A 225 -5.53 -5.09 -14.40
CA ALA A 225 -4.12 -4.99 -14.76
C ALA A 225 -3.90 -4.28 -16.09
N LEU A 226 -2.81 -3.53 -16.20
CA LEU A 226 -2.20 -3.19 -17.48
C LEU A 226 -0.88 -3.94 -17.62
N LEU A 227 -0.71 -4.68 -18.71
CA LEU A 227 0.60 -5.14 -19.13
C LEU A 227 1.26 -4.04 -19.96
N GLN A 228 2.40 -3.55 -19.51
CA GLN A 228 3.26 -2.62 -20.22
C GLN A 228 4.39 -3.38 -20.92
N GLU A 229 4.60 -3.10 -22.19
CA GLU A 229 5.75 -3.55 -22.97
C GLU A 229 6.36 -2.33 -23.68
N GLY A 230 7.56 -1.92 -23.25
CA GLY A 230 8.13 -0.63 -23.66
C GLY A 230 7.27 0.53 -23.16
N THR A 231 6.69 1.30 -24.08
CA THR A 231 5.74 2.39 -23.74
C THR A 231 4.28 2.03 -24.03
N CYS A 232 3.99 0.83 -24.53
CA CYS A 232 2.66 0.41 -24.92
C CYS A 232 1.98 -0.40 -23.82
N PHE A 233 0.66 -0.27 -23.71
CA PHE A 233 -0.13 -0.85 -22.64
C PHE A 233 -1.28 -1.68 -23.20
N ARG A 234 -1.56 -2.77 -22.49
CA ARG A 234 -2.69 -3.66 -22.75
C ARG A 234 -3.46 -3.91 -21.46
N LEU A 235 -4.76 -3.61 -21.47
CA LEU A 235 -5.67 -3.89 -20.36
C LEU A 235 -5.92 -5.39 -20.23
N LEU A 236 -6.01 -5.88 -19.00
CA LEU A 236 -6.33 -7.24 -18.63
C LEU A 236 -7.35 -7.26 -17.48
N HIS A 237 -8.47 -7.95 -17.70
CA HIS A 237 -9.47 -8.25 -16.67
C HIS A 237 -10.18 -9.57 -17.00
N ARG A 238 -11.00 -10.12 -16.10
CA ARG A 238 -11.78 -11.35 -16.35
C ARG A 238 -13.22 -11.02 -16.77
N GLY A 239 -14.05 -12.06 -16.92
CA GLY A 239 -15.45 -11.92 -17.29
C GLY A 239 -15.61 -11.64 -18.78
N SER A 240 -16.40 -10.62 -19.13
CA SER A 240 -16.69 -10.24 -20.51
C SER A 240 -16.65 -8.73 -20.70
N ILE A 241 -16.76 -8.28 -21.95
CA ILE A 241 -16.84 -6.86 -22.28
C ILE A 241 -18.10 -6.16 -21.74
N PHE A 242 -19.15 -6.93 -21.41
CA PHE A 242 -20.42 -6.42 -20.87
C PHE A 242 -20.54 -6.57 -19.35
N ALA A 243 -19.77 -7.49 -18.79
CA ALA A 243 -19.73 -7.79 -17.36
C ALA A 243 -18.26 -8.07 -16.99
N PRO A 244 -17.44 -7.01 -16.83
CA PRO A 244 -16.06 -7.17 -16.45
C PRO A 244 -15.97 -7.73 -15.03
N GLU A 245 -15.01 -8.62 -14.81
CA GLU A 245 -14.67 -9.17 -13.50
C GLU A 245 -13.21 -8.84 -13.14
N PRO A 246 -12.85 -8.84 -11.85
CA PRO A 246 -11.49 -8.54 -11.42
C PRO A 246 -10.43 -9.44 -12.07
N PHE A 247 -9.23 -8.89 -12.28
CA PHE A 247 -8.07 -9.66 -12.76
C PHE A 247 -7.77 -10.87 -11.85
N GLU A 248 -7.71 -10.65 -10.54
CA GLU A 248 -7.61 -11.67 -9.52
C GLU A 248 -8.89 -11.72 -8.68
N VAL A 249 -9.56 -12.87 -8.73
CA VAL A 249 -10.78 -13.13 -7.95
C VAL A 249 -10.49 -13.78 -6.60
N GLY A 250 -9.23 -14.17 -6.37
CA GLY A 250 -8.73 -14.85 -5.18
C GLY A 250 -9.48 -16.14 -4.90
N THR A 251 -9.90 -16.33 -3.65
CA THR A 251 -10.74 -17.45 -3.21
C THR A 251 -12.24 -17.21 -3.39
N GLY A 252 -12.63 -16.14 -4.08
CA GLY A 252 -14.01 -15.77 -4.34
C GLY A 252 -14.25 -14.30 -4.03
N THR A 253 -14.33 -13.49 -5.09
CA THR A 253 -14.73 -12.08 -4.98
C THR A 253 -16.24 -11.94 -5.04
N ARG A 254 -16.77 -11.07 -4.18
CA ARG A 254 -18.13 -10.56 -4.17
C ARG A 254 -18.04 -9.05 -4.05
N THR A 255 -18.34 -8.34 -5.14
CA THR A 255 -18.27 -6.87 -5.22
C THR A 255 -18.95 -6.21 -4.02
N LEU A 256 -18.25 -5.26 -3.38
CA LEU A 256 -18.68 -4.53 -2.18
C LEU A 256 -19.04 -5.42 -0.98
N SER A 257 -18.48 -6.63 -0.90
CA SER A 257 -18.63 -7.53 0.24
C SER A 257 -17.30 -8.16 0.63
N THR A 258 -16.63 -8.83 -0.30
CA THR A 258 -15.29 -9.40 -0.10
C THR A 258 -14.54 -9.36 -1.42
N TRP A 259 -13.34 -8.80 -1.44
CA TRP A 259 -12.54 -8.65 -2.65
C TRP A 259 -11.05 -8.67 -2.32
N PHE A 260 -10.22 -8.57 -3.36
CA PHE A 260 -8.76 -8.64 -3.22
C PHE A 260 -8.12 -7.39 -3.81
N TRP A 261 -7.36 -6.69 -2.99
CA TRP A 261 -6.55 -5.54 -3.42
C TRP A 261 -5.08 -5.94 -3.51
N PRO A 262 -4.37 -5.57 -4.60
CA PRO A 262 -2.93 -5.82 -4.74
C PRO A 262 -2.15 -5.02 -3.70
N MET A 263 -1.04 -5.59 -3.23
CA MET A 263 -0.10 -4.98 -2.28
C MET A 263 1.32 -5.01 -2.86
N GLY A 264 2.34 -5.46 -2.13
CA GLY A 264 3.68 -5.67 -2.67
C GLY A 264 3.81 -6.97 -3.47
N GLY A 265 4.86 -7.07 -4.28
CA GLY A 265 5.15 -8.27 -5.06
C GLY A 265 6.52 -8.21 -5.72
N GLU A 266 7.00 -9.36 -6.20
CA GLU A 266 8.27 -9.46 -6.91
C GLU A 266 8.26 -10.57 -7.96
N LEU A 267 9.14 -10.44 -8.95
CA LEU A 267 9.48 -11.50 -9.88
C LEU A 267 10.71 -12.25 -9.34
N HIS A 268 10.57 -13.56 -9.13
CA HIS A 268 11.69 -14.41 -8.76
C HIS A 268 11.55 -15.82 -9.33
N GLY A 269 12.68 -16.43 -9.72
CA GLY A 269 12.67 -17.82 -10.19
C GLY A 269 11.79 -18.08 -11.41
N GLY A 270 11.54 -17.07 -12.24
CA GLY A 270 10.64 -17.15 -13.39
C GLY A 270 9.15 -17.13 -13.03
N GLN A 271 8.80 -16.73 -11.80
CA GLN A 271 7.42 -16.57 -11.35
C GLN A 271 7.21 -15.18 -10.78
N LEU A 272 6.05 -14.59 -11.08
CA LEU A 272 5.61 -13.36 -10.44
C LEU A 272 4.80 -13.72 -9.20
N HIS A 273 5.17 -13.17 -8.06
CA HIS A 273 4.42 -13.31 -6.82
C HIS A 273 3.87 -11.96 -6.38
N ILE A 274 2.59 -11.91 -6.03
CA ILE A 274 1.91 -10.70 -5.58
C ILE A 274 1.17 -11.01 -4.29
N VAL A 275 1.36 -10.14 -3.29
CA VAL A 275 0.61 -10.15 -2.05
C VAL A 275 -0.73 -9.47 -2.30
N TRP A 276 -1.81 -10.10 -1.84
CA TRP A 276 -3.17 -9.59 -1.95
C TRP A 276 -3.78 -9.46 -0.56
N ALA A 277 -4.36 -8.29 -0.27
CA ALA A 277 -5.19 -8.11 0.91
C ALA A 277 -6.62 -8.54 0.60
N GLU A 278 -7.15 -9.50 1.36
CA GLU A 278 -8.58 -9.82 1.39
C GLU A 278 -9.29 -8.71 2.16
N MET A 279 -10.02 -7.89 1.42
CA MET A 279 -10.80 -6.78 1.95
C MET A 279 -12.20 -7.24 2.28
N VAL A 280 -12.78 -6.68 3.34
CA VAL A 280 -14.19 -6.90 3.69
C VAL A 280 -14.91 -5.58 3.91
N LYS A 281 -16.15 -5.51 3.43
CA LYS A 281 -17.03 -4.37 3.67
C LYS A 281 -17.51 -4.39 5.13
N ASP A 282 -17.42 -3.25 5.80
CA ASP A 282 -18.00 -3.05 7.12
C ASP A 282 -19.51 -2.80 7.04
N ALA A 283 -20.21 -3.05 8.15
CA ALA A 283 -21.66 -2.84 8.21
C ALA A 283 -22.07 -1.36 8.11
N VAL A 284 -21.17 -0.45 8.46
CA VAL A 284 -21.40 0.99 8.48
C VAL A 284 -20.30 1.67 7.69
N ASP A 285 -20.70 2.55 6.77
CA ASP A 285 -19.77 3.46 6.11
C ASP A 285 -19.49 4.67 7.01
N PRO A 286 -18.21 4.95 7.32
CA PRO A 286 -17.83 6.12 8.09
C PRO A 286 -18.24 7.41 7.40
N THR A 287 -18.65 8.41 8.19
CA THR A 287 -18.71 9.79 7.72
C THR A 287 -17.32 10.39 7.79
N PRO A 288 -16.94 11.26 6.85
CA PRO A 288 -15.68 11.98 6.96
C PRO A 288 -15.59 12.79 8.26
N PRO A 289 -14.39 12.87 8.86
CA PRO A 289 -13.10 12.44 8.31
C PRO A 289 -12.72 10.97 8.58
N ASP A 290 -13.63 10.11 9.06
CA ASP A 290 -13.31 8.77 9.58
C ASP A 290 -13.00 7.69 8.52
N GLY A 291 -12.75 8.09 7.28
CA GLY A 291 -12.23 7.22 6.22
C GLY A 291 -13.27 6.34 5.52
N LEU A 292 -12.91 5.09 5.26
CA LEU A 292 -13.60 4.20 4.33
C LEU A 292 -14.31 3.05 5.06
N GLY A 293 -15.42 2.54 4.53
CA GLY A 293 -16.22 1.50 5.20
C GLY A 293 -15.79 0.07 4.92
N TRP A 294 -14.49 -0.20 4.97
CA TRP A 294 -13.92 -1.53 4.77
C TRP A 294 -12.53 -1.62 5.40
N HIS A 295 -12.08 -2.85 5.62
CA HIS A 295 -10.76 -3.11 6.22
C HIS A 295 -10.14 -4.39 5.65
N PRO A 296 -8.79 -4.52 5.69
CA PRO A 296 -8.12 -5.76 5.36
C PRO A 296 -8.34 -6.80 6.46
N ARG A 297 -8.62 -8.04 6.07
CA ARG A 297 -8.90 -9.15 6.99
C ARG A 297 -7.78 -10.17 7.02
N ARG A 298 -7.23 -10.49 5.84
CA ARG A 298 -6.20 -11.52 5.63
C ARG A 298 -5.31 -11.18 4.45
N THR A 299 -4.15 -11.83 4.38
CA THR A 299 -3.22 -11.72 3.26
C THR A 299 -2.99 -13.05 2.56
N TRP A 300 -2.86 -12.95 1.24
CA TRP A 300 -2.69 -14.07 0.32
C TRP A 300 -1.51 -13.80 -0.60
N ILE A 301 -0.88 -14.84 -1.13
CA ILE A 301 0.14 -14.75 -2.16
C ILE A 301 -0.40 -15.42 -3.41
N GLY A 302 -0.61 -14.62 -4.45
CA GLY A 302 -0.86 -15.09 -5.81
C GLY A 302 0.45 -15.34 -6.53
N THR A 303 0.52 -16.44 -7.29
CA THR A 303 1.66 -16.77 -8.14
C THR A 303 1.20 -16.83 -9.59
N TYR A 304 1.95 -16.20 -10.49
CA TYR A 304 1.60 -16.03 -11.89
C TYR A 304 2.78 -16.39 -12.80
N ASP A 305 2.46 -16.93 -13.96
CA ASP A 305 3.39 -17.02 -15.07
C ASP A 305 3.67 -15.60 -15.62
N PRO A 306 4.93 -15.12 -15.69
CA PRO A 306 5.23 -13.72 -16.04
C PRO A 306 5.07 -13.41 -17.54
N VAL A 307 4.84 -14.41 -18.38
CA VAL A 307 4.62 -14.22 -19.82
C VAL A 307 3.14 -14.01 -20.11
N THR A 308 2.32 -14.95 -19.63
CA THR A 308 0.88 -15.03 -19.87
C THR A 308 0.03 -14.37 -18.78
N LEU A 309 0.64 -14.11 -17.62
CA LEU A 309 -0.02 -13.71 -16.37
C LEU A 309 -1.05 -14.72 -15.86
N ALA A 310 -1.03 -15.96 -16.38
CA ALA A 310 -1.89 -17.02 -15.88
C ALA A 310 -1.56 -17.32 -14.42
N ARG A 311 -2.59 -17.33 -13.57
CA ARG A 311 -2.47 -17.72 -12.16
C ARG A 311 -2.09 -19.20 -12.05
N THR A 312 -0.95 -19.47 -11.44
CA THR A 312 -0.43 -20.82 -11.18
C THR A 312 -0.60 -21.24 -9.71
N GLY A 313 -0.81 -20.29 -8.81
CA GLY A 313 -1.09 -20.56 -7.39
C GLY A 313 -1.76 -19.40 -6.69
N PHE A 314 -2.51 -19.69 -5.63
CA PHE A 314 -3.11 -18.70 -4.74
C PHE A 314 -3.31 -19.32 -3.36
N ALA A 315 -2.55 -18.87 -2.36
CA ALA A 315 -2.57 -19.45 -1.02
C ALA A 315 -2.39 -18.37 0.06
N PRO A 316 -2.82 -18.61 1.31
CA PRO A 316 -2.57 -17.68 2.40
C PRO A 316 -1.07 -17.40 2.56
N ALA A 317 -0.72 -16.16 2.90
CA ALA A 317 0.67 -15.84 3.24
C ALA A 317 1.10 -16.57 4.53
N PRO A 318 2.39 -16.87 4.75
CA PRO A 318 2.86 -17.55 5.96
C PRO A 318 2.45 -16.86 7.27
N ASN A 319 2.39 -15.54 7.26
CA ASN A 319 1.74 -14.73 8.28
C ASN A 319 0.56 -13.99 7.66
N SER A 320 -0.56 -14.71 7.51
CA SER A 320 -1.72 -14.26 6.74
C SER A 320 -2.56 -13.17 7.44
N GLY A 321 -2.09 -12.60 8.55
CA GLY A 321 -2.79 -11.54 9.27
C GLY A 321 -2.76 -10.20 8.54
N ALA A 322 -3.59 -9.26 8.98
CA ALA A 322 -3.65 -7.89 8.45
C ALA A 322 -3.16 -6.82 9.45
N VAL A 323 -2.70 -7.23 10.65
CA VAL A 323 -2.22 -6.31 11.69
C VAL A 323 -0.81 -6.71 12.14
N PRO A 324 0.23 -6.31 11.38
CA PRO A 324 0.17 -5.65 10.07
C PRO A 324 0.08 -6.63 8.88
N ILE A 325 -0.19 -6.11 7.69
CA ILE A 325 -0.04 -6.81 6.40
C ILE A 325 1.46 -6.91 6.08
N TYR A 326 2.14 -7.99 6.49
CA TYR A 326 3.51 -8.25 6.04
C TYR A 326 3.53 -8.54 4.54
N GLY A 327 4.03 -7.59 3.76
CA GLY A 327 3.92 -7.60 2.30
C GLY A 327 3.02 -6.49 1.75
N TYR A 328 2.63 -5.51 2.58
CA TYR A 328 2.11 -4.22 2.12
C TYR A 328 3.03 -3.63 1.03
N VAL A 329 4.35 -3.75 1.25
CA VAL A 329 5.37 -3.57 0.21
C VAL A 329 6.35 -4.73 0.24
N VAL A 330 6.79 -5.16 -0.94
CA VAL A 330 7.81 -6.20 -1.12
C VAL A 330 8.94 -5.64 -1.96
N ALA A 331 10.15 -5.78 -1.47
CA ALA A 331 11.36 -5.39 -2.18
C ALA A 331 12.54 -6.25 -1.71
N SER A 332 13.51 -6.45 -2.60
CA SER A 332 14.57 -7.42 -2.38
C SER A 332 15.94 -6.81 -2.62
N ASP A 333 16.90 -7.17 -1.76
CA ASP A 333 18.31 -6.92 -2.01
C ASP A 333 18.98 -8.17 -2.61
N ALA A 334 20.32 -8.24 -2.56
CA ALA A 334 21.07 -9.38 -3.07
C ALA A 334 20.74 -10.70 -2.36
N THR A 335 20.31 -10.66 -1.10
CA THR A 335 20.27 -11.79 -0.15
C THR A 335 18.89 -12.12 0.38
N HIS A 336 18.03 -11.13 0.56
CA HIS A 336 16.71 -11.30 1.18
C HIS A 336 15.62 -10.60 0.39
N THR A 337 14.40 -11.13 0.54
CA THR A 337 13.17 -10.41 0.24
C THR A 337 12.63 -9.84 1.53
N TYR A 338 12.35 -8.54 1.53
CA TYR A 338 11.82 -7.81 2.65
C TYR A 338 10.32 -7.59 2.47
N LEU A 339 9.58 -7.83 3.56
CA LEU A 339 8.14 -7.68 3.67
C LEU A 339 7.88 -6.50 4.61
N PHE A 340 7.69 -5.31 4.05
CA PHE A 340 7.29 -4.15 4.84
C PHE A 340 5.82 -4.32 5.23
N GLY A 341 5.55 -4.05 6.51
CA GLY A 341 4.25 -4.23 7.13
C GLY A 341 3.60 -2.90 7.46
N ASN A 342 2.34 -2.76 7.09
CA ASN A 342 1.46 -1.67 7.52
C ASN A 342 0.07 -2.28 7.77
N THR A 343 -0.74 -1.72 8.68
CA THR A 343 -2.09 -2.27 8.92
C THR A 343 -3.04 -1.97 7.77
N PHE A 344 -2.77 -0.89 7.02
CA PHE A 344 -3.63 -0.40 5.96
C PHE A 344 -5.09 -0.25 6.42
N GLU A 345 -5.27 0.13 7.69
CA GLU A 345 -6.58 0.41 8.27
C GLU A 345 -7.00 1.83 7.86
N GLN A 346 -8.00 1.89 7.00
CA GLN A 346 -8.54 3.14 6.46
C GLN A 346 -9.93 3.45 7.01
N ASN A 347 -10.49 2.56 7.82
CA ASN A 347 -11.73 2.78 8.55
C ASN A 347 -11.42 3.21 9.98
N LEU A 348 -11.25 4.52 10.17
CA LEU A 348 -10.81 5.07 11.46
C LEU A 348 -11.83 4.88 12.57
N LEU A 349 -13.12 4.64 12.26
CA LEU A 349 -14.12 4.32 13.30
C LEU A 349 -13.77 3.06 14.09
N ARG A 350 -13.07 2.11 13.47
CA ARG A 350 -12.58 0.89 14.14
C ARG A 350 -11.48 1.19 15.17
N GLU A 351 -10.85 2.36 15.04
CA GLU A 351 -9.79 2.87 15.90
C GLU A 351 -10.25 4.07 16.75
N GLY A 352 -11.57 4.26 16.91
CA GLY A 352 -12.13 5.34 17.75
C GLY A 352 -12.37 6.65 17.02
N GLY A 353 -12.30 6.66 15.69
CA GLY A 353 -12.48 7.83 14.82
C GLY A 353 -11.21 8.65 14.63
N TYR A 354 -11.21 9.53 13.64
CA TYR A 354 -10.07 10.34 13.20
C TYR A 354 -9.31 11.03 14.34
N TRP A 355 -10.02 11.54 15.34
CA TRP A 355 -9.44 12.27 16.47
C TRP A 355 -8.73 11.38 17.51
N SER A 356 -8.79 10.05 17.35
CA SER A 356 -8.19 9.08 18.26
C SER A 356 -6.80 8.61 17.80
N GLY A 357 -6.15 9.38 16.92
CA GLY A 357 -4.80 9.09 16.44
C GLY A 357 -3.69 9.26 17.50
N PRO A 358 -2.44 8.87 17.18
CA PRO A 358 -2.01 8.29 15.90
C PRO A 358 -2.59 6.89 15.68
N HIS A 359 -3.03 6.63 14.44
CA HIS A 359 -3.70 5.40 14.04
C HIS A 359 -2.71 4.28 13.75
N SER A 360 -3.16 3.02 13.72
CA SER A 360 -2.25 1.88 13.57
C SER A 360 -1.50 1.86 12.23
N ALA A 361 -2.10 2.47 11.20
CA ALA A 361 -1.50 2.60 9.88
C ALA A 361 -0.36 3.63 9.82
N THR A 362 -0.04 4.31 10.93
CA THR A 362 1.16 5.17 11.06
C THR A 362 2.44 4.37 11.31
N GLU A 363 2.33 3.09 11.70
CA GLU A 363 3.47 2.24 12.02
C GLU A 363 3.91 1.39 10.83
N VAL A 364 5.22 1.31 10.62
CA VAL A 364 5.85 0.45 9.61
C VAL A 364 6.62 -0.65 10.30
N TYR A 365 6.24 -1.88 10.03
CA TYR A 365 6.91 -3.09 10.50
C TYR A 365 7.78 -3.68 9.39
N LEU A 366 8.69 -4.59 9.73
CA LEU A 366 9.54 -5.25 8.75
C LEU A 366 9.70 -6.73 9.07
N ALA A 367 9.50 -7.58 8.07
CA ALA A 367 9.94 -8.95 8.08
C ALA A 367 10.83 -9.24 6.88
N ARG A 368 11.50 -10.40 6.87
CA ARG A 368 12.27 -10.87 5.73
C ARG A 368 12.21 -12.38 5.58
N VAL A 369 12.44 -12.83 4.36
CA VAL A 369 12.67 -14.23 3.98
C VAL A 369 13.94 -14.30 3.11
N PRO A 370 14.56 -15.49 2.92
CA PRO A 370 15.57 -15.64 1.89
C PRO A 370 15.02 -15.14 0.54
N ARG A 371 15.86 -14.47 -0.27
CA ARG A 371 15.43 -13.84 -1.51
C ARG A 371 14.57 -14.76 -2.37
N GLY A 372 13.40 -14.28 -2.78
CA GLY A 372 12.43 -14.96 -3.60
C GLY A 372 11.55 -15.99 -2.91
N GLN A 373 11.81 -16.31 -1.63
CA GLN A 373 11.11 -17.38 -0.92
C GLN A 373 9.92 -16.85 -0.11
N LEU A 374 8.97 -16.19 -0.77
CA LEU A 374 7.82 -15.53 -0.13
C LEU A 374 6.91 -16.47 0.70
N PHE A 375 6.97 -17.78 0.44
CA PHE A 375 6.26 -18.80 1.23
C PHE A 375 7.07 -19.36 2.41
N ALA A 376 8.32 -18.94 2.61
CA ALA A 376 9.12 -19.32 3.77
C ALA A 376 8.61 -18.64 5.06
N ALA A 377 8.91 -19.25 6.21
CA ALA A 377 8.63 -18.64 7.50
C ALA A 377 9.43 -17.32 7.65
N PRO A 378 8.78 -16.17 7.83
CA PRO A 378 9.49 -14.90 7.93
C PRO A 378 10.25 -14.77 9.25
N MET A 379 11.35 -14.00 9.22
CA MET A 379 11.93 -13.41 10.41
C MET A 379 11.47 -11.96 10.54
N TYR A 380 11.07 -11.55 11.74
CA TYR A 380 10.52 -10.24 12.05
C TYR A 380 11.58 -9.36 12.71
N LYS A 381 11.64 -8.09 12.31
CA LYS A 381 12.54 -7.13 12.93
C LYS A 381 12.02 -6.79 14.33
N SER A 382 12.81 -7.10 15.35
CA SER A 382 12.58 -6.69 16.73
C SER A 382 13.46 -5.50 17.10
N SER A 383 13.30 -4.96 18.32
CA SER A 383 14.17 -3.91 18.84
C SER A 383 15.64 -4.34 18.99
N SER A 384 15.91 -5.63 19.18
CA SER A 384 17.26 -6.17 19.43
C SER A 384 17.85 -6.95 18.26
N GLY A 385 17.08 -7.24 17.20
CA GLY A 385 17.58 -8.04 16.08
C GLY A 385 16.47 -8.55 15.17
N TRP A 386 16.56 -9.83 14.82
CA TRP A 386 15.58 -10.58 14.04
C TRP A 386 15.05 -11.73 14.89
N SER A 387 13.73 -11.87 14.98
CA SER A 387 13.04 -12.96 15.69
C SER A 387 12.23 -13.82 14.73
N SER A 388 12.03 -15.09 15.04
CA SER A 388 11.06 -15.94 14.34
C SER A 388 9.64 -15.78 14.89
N ASP A 389 9.46 -15.13 16.04
CA ASP A 389 8.16 -14.89 16.65
C ASP A 389 7.61 -13.52 16.19
N PRO A 390 6.46 -13.47 15.49
CA PRO A 390 5.88 -12.20 15.07
C PRO A 390 5.50 -11.28 16.23
N ARG A 391 5.32 -11.80 17.44
CA ARG A 391 4.98 -11.00 18.63
C ARG A 391 6.14 -10.17 19.15
N ASP A 392 7.37 -10.48 18.73
CA ASP A 392 8.56 -9.70 19.07
C ASP A 392 8.79 -8.54 18.08
N ALA A 393 7.98 -8.44 17.03
CA ALA A 393 8.12 -7.41 16.02
C ALA A 393 7.99 -6.01 16.64
N ALA A 394 8.86 -5.11 16.22
CA ALA A 394 8.79 -3.70 16.58
C ALA A 394 8.68 -2.87 15.31
N SER A 395 7.92 -1.78 15.38
CA SER A 395 7.89 -0.80 14.31
C SER A 395 9.30 -0.27 14.05
N ILE A 396 9.72 -0.26 12.78
CA ILE A 396 10.99 0.32 12.34
C ILE A 396 10.88 1.83 12.11
N LEU A 397 9.66 2.34 11.93
CA LEU A 397 9.37 3.74 11.68
C LEU A 397 7.90 4.04 12.01
N GLN A 398 7.64 5.14 12.69
CA GLN A 398 6.27 5.65 12.91
C GLN A 398 6.24 7.15 12.68
N ARG A 399 5.31 7.63 11.85
CA ARG A 399 5.14 9.05 11.51
C ARG A 399 3.68 9.36 11.18
N HIS A 400 3.36 10.66 11.15
CA HIS A 400 2.05 11.21 10.78
C HIS A 400 0.92 10.88 11.77
N TRP A 401 -0.32 11.24 11.44
CA TRP A 401 -1.49 11.15 12.31
C TRP A 401 -2.42 9.98 11.93
N VAL A 402 -2.72 9.83 10.64
CA VAL A 402 -3.70 8.88 10.10
C VAL A 402 -3.04 7.67 9.47
N GLU A 403 -2.19 7.90 8.49
CA GLU A 403 -1.58 6.84 7.70
C GLU A 403 -0.16 7.23 7.35
N PHE A 404 0.72 6.23 7.34
CA PHE A 404 2.03 6.36 6.75
C PHE A 404 2.17 5.30 5.65
N PRO A 405 1.64 5.57 4.43
CA PRO A 405 1.67 4.63 3.32
C PRO A 405 3.07 4.59 2.70
N PHE A 406 4.02 4.10 3.48
CA PHE A 406 5.45 4.07 3.17
C PHE A 406 5.73 3.07 2.05
N GLN A 407 6.23 3.54 0.90
CA GLN A 407 6.50 2.72 -0.29
C GLN A 407 8.00 2.56 -0.60
N PRO A 408 8.75 1.76 0.17
CA PRO A 408 10.18 1.54 -0.04
C PRO A 408 10.47 0.63 -1.25
N ARG A 409 11.52 0.97 -1.98
CA ARG A 409 12.13 0.16 -3.04
C ARG A 409 13.64 0.16 -2.91
N TYR A 410 14.27 -0.90 -3.40
CA TYR A 410 15.72 -0.98 -3.55
C TYR A 410 16.09 -0.60 -4.99
N ILE A 411 16.74 0.55 -5.16
CA ILE A 411 17.11 1.12 -6.46
C ILE A 411 18.57 1.57 -6.36
N ASP A 412 19.40 1.17 -7.32
CA ASP A 412 20.82 1.56 -7.43
C ASP A 412 21.59 1.44 -6.11
N GLU A 413 21.52 0.25 -5.51
CA GLU A 413 22.18 -0.14 -4.27
C GLU A 413 21.75 0.62 -3.00
N GLN A 414 20.70 1.43 -3.06
CA GLN A 414 20.12 2.10 -1.91
C GLN A 414 18.63 1.83 -1.74
N TRP A 415 18.16 2.01 -0.52
CA TRP A 415 16.74 2.01 -0.21
C TRP A 415 16.21 3.43 -0.35
N VAL A 416 15.15 3.59 -1.13
CA VAL A 416 14.42 4.84 -1.31
C VAL A 416 12.95 4.56 -1.10
N ALA A 417 12.23 5.47 -0.47
CA ALA A 417 10.80 5.36 -0.29
C ALA A 417 10.13 6.69 -0.62
N VAL A 418 8.88 6.61 -1.06
CA VAL A 418 7.98 7.76 -1.12
C VAL A 418 6.79 7.48 -0.23
N SER A 419 6.21 8.53 0.32
CA SER A 419 4.95 8.45 1.06
C SER A 419 4.11 9.68 0.74
N ALA A 420 2.80 9.47 0.58
CA ALA A 420 1.83 10.55 0.69
C ALA A 420 1.54 10.73 2.19
N ASP A 421 1.90 11.88 2.74
CA ASP A 421 1.73 12.18 4.16
C ASP A 421 0.25 12.06 4.52
N ASP A 422 -0.06 11.34 5.60
CA ASP A 422 -1.44 11.05 6.02
C ASP A 422 -2.32 10.49 4.89
N GLY A 423 -1.77 9.75 3.91
CA GLY A 423 -2.55 9.04 2.90
C GLY A 423 -3.57 9.92 2.17
N TYR A 424 -4.87 9.62 2.35
CA TYR A 424 -5.99 10.39 1.76
C TYR A 424 -6.19 11.79 2.33
N TRP A 425 -5.63 12.05 3.50
CA TRP A 425 -5.96 13.21 4.34
C TRP A 425 -4.94 14.34 4.23
N GLY A 426 -3.68 14.03 3.93
CA GLY A 426 -2.64 15.03 3.74
C GLY A 426 -2.49 15.50 2.29
N ASP A 427 -1.56 16.43 2.11
CA ASP A 427 -1.28 17.09 0.84
C ASP A 427 0.23 17.25 0.59
N ALA A 428 1.05 16.43 1.25
CA ALA A 428 2.50 16.43 1.12
C ALA A 428 3.04 15.08 0.64
N LEU A 429 4.12 15.15 -0.12
CA LEU A 429 4.95 14.00 -0.50
C LEU A 429 6.24 14.07 0.30
N THR A 430 6.62 12.95 0.90
CA THR A 430 7.94 12.75 1.51
C THR A 430 8.75 11.75 0.71
N VAL A 431 10.07 12.01 0.62
CA VAL A 431 11.06 11.08 0.07
C VAL A 431 12.07 10.74 1.14
N ASP A 432 12.16 9.45 1.46
CA ASP A 432 13.10 8.91 2.43
C ASP A 432 14.16 8.04 1.76
N VAL A 433 15.35 8.03 2.33
CA VAL A 433 16.45 7.15 1.90
C VAL A 433 17.09 6.45 3.08
N ALA A 434 17.60 5.24 2.83
CA ALA A 434 18.36 4.45 3.78
C ALA A 434 19.38 3.56 3.08
N ARG A 435 20.39 3.10 3.83
CA ARG A 435 21.35 2.10 3.33
C ARG A 435 20.95 0.67 3.64
N ASP A 436 20.09 0.50 4.64
CA ASP A 436 19.55 -0.79 5.06
C ASP A 436 18.01 -0.68 5.11
N PRO A 437 17.26 -1.76 4.87
CA PRO A 437 15.79 -1.70 4.80
C PRO A 437 15.14 -1.39 6.15
N TRP A 438 15.85 -1.63 7.26
CA TRP A 438 15.41 -1.26 8.61
C TRP A 438 15.88 0.14 9.03
N GLY A 439 16.48 0.92 8.12
CA GLY A 439 16.98 2.26 8.40
C GLY A 439 18.41 2.32 8.97
N PRO A 440 18.83 3.49 9.49
CA PRO A 440 18.00 4.67 9.74
C PRO A 440 17.50 5.29 8.44
N TRP A 441 16.19 5.55 8.39
CA TRP A 441 15.53 6.23 7.29
C TRP A 441 15.62 7.74 7.48
N THR A 442 16.09 8.45 6.46
CA THR A 442 16.27 9.91 6.48
C THR A 442 15.36 10.54 5.43
N THR A 443 14.49 11.46 5.85
CA THR A 443 13.71 12.28 4.91
C THR A 443 14.64 13.28 4.26
N VAL A 444 14.81 13.17 2.95
CA VAL A 444 15.73 14.00 2.15
C VAL A 444 14.98 15.03 1.31
N ALA A 445 13.68 14.85 1.10
CA ALA A 445 12.83 15.83 0.47
C ALA A 445 11.41 15.76 1.02
N THR A 446 10.78 16.93 1.10
CA THR A 446 9.35 17.09 1.35
C THR A 446 8.86 18.17 0.39
N GLY A 447 7.67 17.99 -0.18
CA GLY A 447 7.03 19.04 -0.97
C GLY A 447 5.54 18.79 -1.13
N PRO A 448 4.82 19.72 -1.77
CA PRO A 448 3.38 19.60 -1.94
C PRO A 448 3.04 18.45 -2.90
N LEU A 449 1.99 17.71 -2.57
CA LEU A 449 1.36 16.67 -3.39
C LEU A 449 -0.04 17.11 -3.80
N LEU A 450 -0.09 18.06 -4.73
CA LEU A 450 -1.37 18.60 -5.21
C LEU A 450 -2.01 17.64 -6.22
N PRO A 451 -3.35 17.53 -6.23
CA PRO A 451 -4.05 16.79 -7.27
C PRO A 451 -3.85 17.43 -8.65
N ARG A 452 -4.13 16.68 -9.71
CA ARG A 452 -4.04 17.17 -11.09
C ARG A 452 -4.77 18.50 -11.25
N GLY A 453 -4.07 19.50 -11.81
CA GLY A 453 -4.60 20.85 -12.01
C GLY A 453 -4.88 21.62 -10.72
N ALA A 454 -4.40 21.14 -9.56
CA ALA A 454 -4.72 21.66 -8.24
C ALA A 454 -6.25 21.80 -7.99
N ASP A 455 -7.05 20.86 -8.52
CA ASP A 455 -8.51 20.86 -8.33
C ASP A 455 -8.83 20.71 -6.83
N PRO A 456 -9.45 21.71 -6.18
CA PRO A 456 -9.73 21.66 -4.74
C PRO A 456 -10.76 20.59 -4.36
N LEU A 457 -11.51 20.08 -5.34
CA LEU A 457 -12.46 18.99 -5.14
C LEU A 457 -11.80 17.61 -5.09
N MET A 458 -10.49 17.57 -5.35
CA MET A 458 -9.70 16.34 -5.42
C MET A 458 -8.74 16.21 -4.24
N ASN A 459 -8.31 14.97 -4.02
CA ASN A 459 -7.22 14.59 -3.14
C ASN A 459 -6.30 13.59 -3.86
N THR A 460 -5.09 13.46 -3.32
CA THR A 460 -4.06 12.52 -3.75
C THR A 460 -3.84 11.48 -2.66
N TYR A 461 -3.36 10.30 -3.03
CA TYR A 461 -3.03 9.22 -2.10
C TYR A 461 -2.17 8.17 -2.82
N HIS A 462 -1.64 7.23 -2.05
CA HIS A 462 -0.81 6.13 -2.54
C HIS A 462 0.31 6.59 -3.49
N ALA A 463 1.25 7.35 -2.92
CA ALA A 463 2.47 7.65 -3.65
C ALA A 463 3.29 6.38 -3.81
N HIS A 464 3.62 6.03 -5.04
CA HIS A 464 4.24 4.76 -5.39
C HIS A 464 5.35 4.98 -6.43
N LEU A 465 6.52 4.40 -6.17
CA LEU A 465 7.68 4.47 -7.06
C LEU A 465 7.57 3.47 -8.21
N ALA A 466 7.86 3.92 -9.43
CA ALA A 466 8.17 2.98 -10.50
C ALA A 466 9.50 2.27 -10.20
N PRO A 467 9.71 1.02 -10.67
CA PRO A 467 10.96 0.29 -10.47
C PRO A 467 12.14 0.78 -11.35
N TRP A 468 12.01 1.96 -11.98
CA TRP A 468 13.05 2.58 -12.79
C TRP A 468 13.17 4.08 -12.50
N ARG A 469 14.26 4.67 -12.99
CA ARG A 469 14.48 6.12 -13.03
C ARG A 469 14.29 6.64 -14.44
N ASP A 470 13.96 7.91 -14.57
CA ASP A 470 13.87 8.56 -15.88
C ASP A 470 15.26 8.74 -16.52
N ALA A 471 15.31 9.25 -17.76
CA ALA A 471 16.56 9.48 -18.47
C ALA A 471 17.50 10.50 -17.81
N ALA A 472 16.97 11.38 -16.95
CA ALA A 472 17.75 12.33 -16.15
C ALA A 472 18.19 11.73 -14.80
N GLY A 473 17.82 10.48 -14.51
CA GLY A 473 18.12 9.79 -13.27
C GLY A 473 17.21 10.18 -12.10
N ASN A 474 16.08 10.83 -12.35
CA ASN A 474 15.07 11.14 -11.33
C ASN A 474 14.21 9.91 -11.03
N LEU A 475 13.60 9.91 -9.84
CA LEU A 475 12.55 8.99 -9.48
C LEU A 475 11.32 9.25 -10.36
N VAL A 476 10.66 8.18 -10.82
CA VAL A 476 9.33 8.27 -11.41
C VAL A 476 8.31 7.91 -10.33
N VAL A 477 7.57 8.92 -9.89
CA VAL A 477 6.54 8.79 -8.86
C VAL A 477 5.18 8.75 -9.53
N THR A 478 4.34 7.84 -9.07
CA THR A 478 2.93 7.75 -9.46
C THR A 478 2.08 7.93 -8.22
N VAL A 479 0.98 8.66 -8.31
CA VAL A 479 0.03 8.80 -7.20
C VAL A 479 -1.39 8.63 -7.73
N SER A 480 -2.28 8.12 -6.89
CA SER A 480 -3.70 8.11 -7.19
C SER A 480 -4.31 9.50 -6.99
N ASN A 481 -5.26 9.86 -7.85
CA ASN A 481 -6.14 11.00 -7.61
C ASN A 481 -7.57 10.53 -7.52
N ASN A 482 -8.33 11.16 -6.63
CA ASN A 482 -9.77 11.01 -6.55
C ASN A 482 -10.42 12.35 -6.23
N ALA A 483 -11.73 12.45 -6.47
CA ALA A 483 -12.51 13.48 -5.83
C ALA A 483 -12.76 13.15 -4.35
N ARG A 484 -12.66 14.17 -3.48
CA ARG A 484 -12.98 14.07 -2.05
C ARG A 484 -14.42 13.57 -1.84
N ASN A 485 -15.33 14.02 -2.69
CA ASN A 485 -16.69 13.50 -2.78
C ASN A 485 -16.89 12.78 -4.12
N MET A 486 -16.61 11.48 -4.13
CA MET A 486 -16.73 10.61 -5.30
C MET A 486 -18.08 10.75 -6.01
N LEU A 487 -19.18 10.67 -5.26
CA LEU A 487 -20.53 10.68 -5.81
C LEU A 487 -20.86 12.00 -6.50
N ALA A 488 -20.55 13.12 -5.84
CA ALA A 488 -20.86 14.43 -6.38
C ALA A 488 -19.92 14.82 -7.52
N HIS A 489 -18.65 14.41 -7.46
CA HIS A 489 -17.61 15.05 -8.26
C HIS A 489 -16.84 14.12 -9.19
N ALA A 490 -16.61 12.85 -8.86
CA ALA A 490 -15.91 11.91 -9.76
C ALA A 490 -16.90 11.12 -10.62
N TRP A 491 -18.07 10.76 -10.07
CA TRP A 491 -19.12 10.05 -10.81
C TRP A 491 -19.53 10.75 -12.11
N PRO A 492 -19.79 12.08 -12.13
CA PRO A 492 -20.06 12.81 -13.36
C PRO A 492 -18.79 13.26 -14.12
N ARG A 493 -17.60 13.13 -13.53
CA ARG A 493 -16.30 13.54 -14.09
C ARG A 493 -15.24 12.46 -13.85
N PRO A 494 -15.27 11.37 -14.64
CA PRO A 494 -14.33 10.25 -14.50
C PRO A 494 -12.85 10.65 -14.54
N ASP A 495 -12.52 11.77 -15.17
CA ASP A 495 -11.16 12.35 -15.22
C ASP A 495 -10.58 12.65 -13.83
N ARG A 496 -11.42 12.80 -12.81
CA ARG A 496 -10.99 13.01 -11.42
C ARG A 496 -10.57 11.75 -10.68
N TYR A 497 -10.79 10.56 -11.25
CA TYR A 497 -10.47 9.29 -10.62
C TYR A 497 -9.43 8.54 -11.46
N ARG A 498 -8.23 9.11 -11.56
CA ARG A 498 -7.13 8.56 -12.36
C ARG A 498 -5.77 8.81 -11.70
N PRO A 499 -4.80 7.89 -11.83
CA PRO A 499 -3.44 8.15 -11.43
C PRO A 499 -2.86 9.37 -12.14
N MET A 500 -1.89 10.00 -11.50
CA MET A 500 -0.98 10.96 -12.11
C MET A 500 0.45 10.47 -11.90
N ALA A 501 1.37 10.99 -12.71
CA ALA A 501 2.78 10.69 -12.60
C ALA A 501 3.63 11.96 -12.66
N PHE A 502 4.81 11.93 -12.08
CA PHE A 502 5.77 13.03 -12.14
C PHE A 502 7.18 12.53 -11.83
N ALA A 503 8.16 13.34 -12.20
CA ALA A 503 9.55 13.10 -11.84
C ALA A 503 9.86 13.77 -10.48
N TRP A 504 10.64 13.10 -9.64
CA TRP A 504 11.16 13.67 -8.40
C TRP A 504 12.69 13.51 -8.32
N PRO A 505 13.44 14.54 -7.92
CA PRO A 505 14.90 14.46 -7.85
C PRO A 505 15.40 13.26 -7.05
N TRP A 506 16.37 12.55 -7.62
CA TRP A 506 17.09 11.48 -6.91
C TRP A 506 18.08 12.08 -5.92
N VAL A 507 18.13 11.52 -4.71
CA VAL A 507 19.08 11.90 -3.67
C VAL A 507 19.72 10.64 -3.10
N GLU A 508 21.04 10.68 -2.93
CA GLU A 508 21.77 9.56 -2.33
C GLU A 508 21.61 9.53 -0.80
N ALA A 509 21.57 8.32 -0.24
CA ALA A 509 21.58 8.09 1.18
C ALA A 509 22.88 8.62 1.82
N PRO A 510 22.80 9.32 2.97
CA PRO A 510 23.98 9.77 3.70
C PRO A 510 24.99 8.63 3.90
N PRO A 511 26.31 8.90 3.84
CA PRO A 511 27.33 7.86 4.06
C PRO A 511 27.15 7.18 5.41
N ARG A 512 27.47 5.88 5.50
CA ARG A 512 27.48 5.19 6.80
C ARG A 512 28.44 5.97 7.72
N PRO A 513 28.05 6.24 8.98
CA PRO A 513 29.00 6.77 9.94
C PRO A 513 30.22 5.87 9.96
N THR A 514 31.41 6.43 9.71
CA THR A 514 32.66 5.68 9.85
C THR A 514 32.69 5.12 11.26
N PRO A 515 32.94 3.81 11.45
CA PRO A 515 33.13 3.25 12.78
C PRO A 515 34.16 4.12 13.51
N PRO A 516 33.95 4.46 14.79
CA PRO A 516 34.99 5.15 15.55
C PRO A 516 36.29 4.34 15.41
N PRO A 517 37.44 5.01 15.22
CA PRO A 517 38.71 4.31 15.10
C PRO A 517 38.84 3.34 16.27
N ALA A 518 39.21 2.09 15.96
CA ALA A 518 39.41 1.08 16.99
C ALA A 518 40.30 1.69 18.09
N PRO A 519 39.93 1.55 19.37
CA PRO A 519 40.76 2.08 20.44
C PRO A 519 42.19 1.57 20.24
N PRO A 520 43.22 2.42 20.44
CA PRO A 520 44.59 1.98 20.29
C PRO A 520 44.78 0.73 21.15
N PRO A 521 45.49 -0.30 20.66
CA PRO A 521 45.67 -1.53 21.39
C PRO A 521 46.19 -1.17 22.78
N THR A 522 45.41 -1.48 23.81
CA THR A 522 45.81 -1.24 25.19
C THR A 522 47.10 -2.02 25.39
N THR A 523 48.22 -1.30 25.46
CA THR A 523 49.49 -1.92 25.81
C THR A 523 49.31 -2.41 27.24
N VAL A 524 49.07 -3.70 27.39
CA VAL A 524 49.03 -4.35 28.69
C VAL A 524 50.45 -4.20 29.23
N VAL A 525 50.66 -3.17 30.05
CA VAL A 525 51.89 -3.05 30.85
C VAL A 525 51.87 -4.27 31.76
N PRO A 526 52.83 -5.20 31.64
CA PRO A 526 52.88 -6.35 32.52
C PRO A 526 52.90 -5.85 33.97
N PRO A 527 52.12 -6.45 34.88
CA PRO A 527 52.04 -5.99 36.26
C PRO A 527 53.45 -5.94 36.85
N ALA A 528 53.81 -4.77 37.39
CA ALA A 528 55.04 -4.62 38.13
C ALA A 528 55.02 -5.63 39.29
N VAL A 529 56.02 -6.52 39.32
CA VAL A 529 56.24 -7.47 40.39
C VAL A 529 56.63 -6.68 41.63
N SER A 530 55.66 -6.31 42.47
CA SER A 530 55.91 -5.83 43.82
C SER A 530 56.29 -7.01 44.70
N THR A 531 57.58 -7.17 44.97
CA THR A 531 58.09 -8.02 46.04
C THR A 531 57.66 -7.45 47.39
N THR A 532 56.55 -7.96 47.94
CA THR A 532 56.13 -7.70 49.31
C THR A 532 57.04 -8.48 50.26
N ALA A 533 57.73 -7.79 51.17
CA ALA A 533 58.52 -8.38 52.24
C ALA A 533 57.61 -9.15 53.24
N PRO A 534 58.07 -10.28 53.81
CA PRO A 534 57.28 -11.08 54.74
C PRO A 534 57.08 -10.36 56.08
N SER A 535 55.81 -10.18 56.49
CA SER A 535 55.45 -9.76 57.85
C SER A 535 55.60 -10.94 58.84
N PRO A 536 56.01 -10.67 60.09
CA PRO A 536 56.23 -11.70 61.09
C PRO A 536 54.91 -12.31 61.60
N THR A 537 54.95 -13.63 61.74
CA THR A 537 53.89 -14.50 62.26
C THR A 537 53.62 -14.20 63.73
N THR A 538 52.41 -13.72 64.05
CA THR A 538 51.88 -13.73 65.42
C THR A 538 50.94 -14.92 65.56
N ALA A 539 51.29 -15.84 66.45
CA ALA A 539 50.50 -17.01 66.78
C ALA A 539 49.25 -16.60 67.57
N THR A 540 48.06 -16.95 67.06
CA THR A 540 46.80 -16.87 67.80
C THR A 540 46.26 -18.28 68.00
N THR A 541 46.19 -18.66 69.27
CA THR A 541 45.69 -19.93 69.81
C THR A 541 44.18 -20.05 69.56
N VAL A 542 43.75 -21.17 68.97
CA VAL A 542 42.34 -21.53 68.76
C VAL A 542 41.85 -22.38 69.93
N PRO A 543 40.79 -22.00 70.66
CA PRO A 543 40.10 -22.91 71.59
C PRO A 543 39.07 -23.76 70.86
N SER A 544 38.99 -25.02 71.28
CA SER A 544 38.14 -26.09 70.75
C SER A 544 36.65 -25.83 70.94
N THR A 545 35.86 -26.14 69.91
CA THR A 545 34.40 -26.15 69.89
C THR A 545 33.82 -27.39 70.57
N THR A 546 32.95 -27.19 71.56
CA THR A 546 32.06 -28.23 72.09
C THR A 546 30.65 -28.01 71.53
N SER A 547 30.10 -29.05 70.91
CA SER A 547 28.75 -29.11 70.36
C SER A 547 27.72 -29.25 71.47
N THR A 548 26.65 -28.44 71.46
CA THR A 548 25.42 -28.72 72.20
C THR A 548 24.21 -28.35 71.36
N THR A 549 23.40 -29.36 71.08
CA THR A 549 22.10 -29.32 70.40
C THR A 549 21.00 -29.06 71.43
N THR A 550 20.11 -28.09 71.18
CA THR A 550 18.88 -27.90 71.98
C THR A 550 17.75 -27.33 71.08
N PRO A 551 16.46 -27.70 71.32
CA PRO A 551 15.35 -27.64 70.34
C PRO A 551 14.64 -26.27 70.28
N PRO A 552 13.74 -26.05 69.30
CA PRO A 552 13.06 -24.78 69.12
C PRO A 552 11.93 -24.57 70.14
N THR A 553 11.99 -23.46 70.85
CA THR A 553 10.88 -22.94 71.66
C THR A 553 10.08 -21.92 70.87
N THR A 554 8.78 -22.15 70.84
CA THR A 554 7.70 -21.26 70.40
C THR A 554 7.69 -19.99 71.24
N SER A 555 7.65 -18.81 70.61
CA SER A 555 7.20 -17.58 71.26
C SER A 555 6.45 -16.68 70.29
N THR A 556 5.17 -16.55 70.61
CA THR A 556 4.16 -15.63 70.12
C THR A 556 4.60 -14.17 70.29
N SER A 557 4.43 -13.35 69.26
CA SER A 557 4.33 -11.89 69.42
C SER A 557 3.22 -11.34 68.53
N THR A 558 2.13 -10.99 69.21
CA THR A 558 0.98 -10.23 68.74
C THR A 558 1.42 -8.83 68.34
N SER A 559 0.98 -8.35 67.18
CA SER A 559 0.91 -6.92 66.87
C SER A 559 -0.24 -6.68 65.89
N THR A 560 -1.32 -6.19 66.47
CA THR A 560 -2.53 -5.65 65.87
C THR A 560 -2.17 -4.32 65.18
N THR A 561 -2.51 -4.13 63.91
CA THR A 561 -2.93 -2.81 63.38
C THR A 561 -3.84 -3.01 62.18
N SER A 562 -4.89 -2.21 62.18
CA SER A 562 -6.16 -2.37 61.51
C SER A 562 -6.14 -2.00 60.02
N THR A 563 -6.99 -2.73 59.31
CA THR A 563 -7.56 -2.52 57.98
C THR A 563 -8.30 -1.18 57.83
N THR A 564 -8.02 -0.44 56.74
CA THR A 564 -9.03 0.26 55.93
C THR A 564 -8.51 0.40 54.50
N SER A 565 -9.04 -0.41 53.58
CA SER A 565 -8.87 -0.24 52.13
C SER A 565 -10.25 0.04 51.56
N THR A 566 -10.51 1.29 51.13
CA THR A 566 -11.69 1.63 50.34
C THR A 566 -11.35 1.40 48.88
N THR A 567 -11.78 0.26 48.34
CA THR A 567 -11.84 0.01 46.88
C THR A 567 -13.28 0.21 46.47
N THR A 568 -13.55 1.26 45.68
CA THR A 568 -14.85 1.46 45.04
C THR A 568 -14.84 0.70 43.72
N THR A 569 -15.42 -0.50 43.75
CA THR A 569 -15.73 -1.29 42.55
C THR A 569 -17.17 -0.98 42.15
N THR A 570 -17.37 -0.24 41.06
CA THR A 570 -18.70 -0.02 40.48
C THR A 570 -19.03 -1.21 39.59
N SER A 571 -19.78 -2.17 40.12
CA SER A 571 -20.44 -3.24 39.37
C SER A 571 -21.74 -2.71 38.77
N THR A 572 -21.78 -2.54 37.44
CA THR A 572 -23.04 -2.37 36.70
C THR A 572 -23.62 -3.74 36.34
N THR A 573 -24.75 -4.05 36.96
CA THR A 573 -25.62 -5.19 36.67
C THR A 573 -26.29 -5.00 35.31
N SER A 574 -25.98 -5.85 34.32
CA SER A 574 -26.78 -5.97 33.09
C SER A 574 -27.78 -7.11 33.26
N THR A 575 -29.05 -6.73 33.36
CA THR A 575 -30.20 -7.63 33.36
C THR A 575 -30.31 -8.34 32.01
N THR A 576 -30.21 -9.67 32.02
CA THR A 576 -30.49 -10.50 30.84
C THR A 576 -31.98 -10.84 30.86
N THR A 577 -32.74 -10.30 29.90
CA THR A 577 -34.15 -10.67 29.70
C THR A 577 -34.21 -11.76 28.64
N THR A 578 -34.38 -13.00 29.07
CA THR A 578 -34.62 -14.16 28.20
C THR A 578 -36.14 -14.28 27.98
N THR A 579 -36.62 -14.07 26.75
CA THR A 579 -38.00 -14.38 26.38
C THR A 579 -38.05 -15.74 25.69
N THR A 580 -38.55 -16.73 26.43
CA THR A 580 -38.80 -18.09 25.97
C THR A 580 -40.16 -18.16 25.29
N ALA A 581 -40.22 -18.57 24.02
CA ALA A 581 -41.46 -18.97 23.35
C ALA A 581 -41.74 -20.47 23.58
N PRO A 582 -43.01 -20.90 23.70
CA PRO A 582 -43.37 -22.27 24.06
C PRO A 582 -43.37 -23.24 22.86
N PRO A 583 -43.33 -24.57 23.13
CA PRO A 583 -43.22 -25.59 22.10
C PRO A 583 -44.59 -25.97 21.53
N THR A 584 -44.62 -26.41 20.27
CA THR A 584 -45.78 -27.13 19.72
C THR A 584 -45.26 -28.27 18.86
N SER A 585 -45.67 -29.49 19.21
CA SER A 585 -45.31 -30.72 18.51
C SER A 585 -46.56 -31.54 18.19
N THR A 586 -46.70 -31.88 16.89
CA THR A 586 -47.26 -33.11 16.26
C THR A 586 -48.78 -33.41 16.33
N PRO A 587 -49.34 -34.30 15.46
CA PRO A 587 -48.83 -34.90 14.20
C PRO A 587 -49.86 -34.97 13.03
N GLU A 588 -49.43 -35.59 11.92
CA GLU A 588 -50.20 -36.51 11.05
C GLU A 588 -51.04 -35.95 9.89
N SER A 589 -50.59 -36.19 8.64
CA SER A 589 -51.18 -37.15 7.70
C SER A 589 -50.83 -36.84 6.24
N GLU A 590 -50.26 -37.86 5.59
CA GLU A 590 -50.17 -38.03 4.14
C GLU A 590 -51.58 -38.31 3.56
N PRO A 591 -51.88 -37.93 2.31
CA PRO A 591 -51.89 -38.99 1.29
C PRO A 591 -51.35 -38.54 -0.10
N ALA A 592 -51.07 -39.57 -0.90
CA ALA A 592 -50.46 -39.56 -2.23
C ALA A 592 -51.48 -39.29 -3.40
N PRO A 593 -51.22 -39.63 -4.69
CA PRO A 593 -51.23 -38.67 -5.80
C PRO A 593 -52.29 -38.96 -6.90
N GLY A 594 -52.41 -38.06 -7.89
CA GLY A 594 -53.16 -38.23 -9.15
C GLY A 594 -54.04 -37.00 -9.45
N GLU A 595 -54.40 -36.62 -10.67
CA GLU A 595 -54.15 -37.06 -12.05
C GLU A 595 -54.72 -35.95 -12.98
N ALA A 596 -54.37 -36.01 -14.26
CA ALA A 596 -54.72 -35.22 -15.44
C ALA A 596 -56.09 -34.47 -15.58
N GLY A 597 -56.03 -33.35 -16.34
CA GLY A 597 -56.98 -32.95 -17.41
C GLY A 597 -57.89 -31.74 -17.11
N PRO A 598 -58.40 -31.01 -18.14
CA PRO A 598 -58.34 -31.23 -19.59
C PRO A 598 -57.33 -30.38 -20.38
#